data_AF-A0A6I3X8G2-F1
#
_entry.id   AF-A0A6I3X8G2-F1
#
_cell.length_a   1.000
_cell.length_b   1.000
_cell.length_c   1.000
_cell.angle_alpha   90.00
_cell.angle_beta   90.00
_cell.angle_gamma   90.00
#
_symmetry.space_group_name_H-M   'P 1'
#
loop_
_entity.id
_entity.type
_entity.pdbx_description
1 polymer ?
#
loop_
_entity_poly.entity_id
_entity_poly.type
_entity_poly.pdbx_seq_one_letter_code
_entity_poly.pdbx_strand_id
1 'polypeptide(L)'
;MARKKQPAVESKFIRLSSWSGLNEGDPVVVDSDRDKRGKFTFVAYVENKTTGDHWIEVRGGKPGEAKTRSFTLDQIYPADARKSGKLVKPSFVEAPRLPL
;
A
#
# COMPACT_ATOMS: atom_id res chain seq x y z
N MET A 1 1.17 -16.45 -39.13
CA MET A 1 2.24 -16.14 -38.16
C MET A 1 1.70 -16.36 -36.75
N ALA A 2 2.08 -17.44 -36.07
CA ALA A 2 1.64 -17.72 -34.71
C ALA A 2 2.48 -16.90 -33.72
N ARG A 3 1.85 -16.07 -32.87
CA ARG A 3 2.53 -15.44 -31.73
C ARG A 3 2.96 -16.55 -30.78
N LYS A 4 4.27 -16.82 -30.69
CA LYS A 4 4.84 -17.64 -29.64
C LYS A 4 4.42 -17.04 -28.30
N LYS A 5 3.60 -17.78 -27.54
CA LYS A 5 3.28 -17.46 -26.15
C LYS A 5 4.59 -17.64 -25.38
N GLN A 6 5.26 -16.53 -25.06
CA GLN A 6 6.44 -16.57 -24.20
C GLN A 6 6.05 -17.28 -22.90
N PRO A 7 6.90 -18.20 -22.38
CA PRO A 7 6.65 -18.82 -21.09
C PRO A 7 6.52 -17.71 -20.05
N ALA A 8 5.48 -17.79 -19.22
CA ALA A 8 5.29 -16.84 -18.13
C ALA A 8 6.52 -16.94 -17.22
N VAL A 9 7.39 -15.93 -17.28
CA VAL A 9 8.42 -15.73 -16.27
C VAL A 9 7.66 -15.63 -14.96
N GLU A 10 7.88 -16.57 -14.04
CA GLU A 10 7.32 -16.47 -12.70
C GLU A 10 7.67 -15.09 -12.14
N SER A 11 6.63 -14.32 -11.80
CA SER A 11 6.83 -12.97 -11.28
C SER A 11 7.62 -13.10 -9.98
N LYS A 12 8.78 -12.42 -9.91
CA LYS A 12 9.59 -12.31 -8.70
C LYS A 12 8.86 -11.58 -7.56
N PHE A 13 7.71 -10.99 -7.87
CA PHE A 13 6.87 -10.27 -6.93
C PHE A 13 5.59 -11.04 -6.64
N ILE A 14 5.31 -11.23 -5.36
CA ILE A 14 3.97 -11.58 -4.89
C ILE A 14 3.23 -10.28 -4.61
N ARG A 15 2.00 -10.17 -5.12
CA ARG A 15 1.13 -9.02 -4.93
C ARG A 15 -0.20 -9.48 -4.35
N LEU A 16 -0.52 -8.99 -3.17
CA LEU A 16 -1.75 -9.32 -2.44
C LEU A 16 -2.65 -8.09 -2.38
N SER A 17 -3.89 -8.21 -2.82
CA SER A 17 -4.91 -7.15 -2.75
C SER A 17 -5.51 -6.99 -1.35
N SER A 18 -5.00 -7.72 -0.35
CA SER A 18 -5.35 -7.55 1.05
C SER A 18 -4.12 -7.74 1.95
N TRP A 19 -4.07 -7.01 3.06
CA TRP A 19 -3.00 -7.09 4.05
C TRP A 19 -3.39 -6.37 5.34
N SER A 20 -3.11 -6.98 6.50
CA SER A 20 -3.31 -6.34 7.82
C SER A 20 -4.74 -5.79 8.06
N GLY A 21 -5.74 -6.50 7.50
CA GLY A 21 -7.15 -6.11 7.55
C GLY A 21 -7.57 -5.04 6.54
N LEU A 22 -6.66 -4.59 5.68
CA LEU A 22 -6.98 -3.78 4.50
C LEU A 22 -7.36 -4.65 3.31
N ASN A 23 -8.25 -4.13 2.48
CA ASN A 23 -8.57 -4.60 1.14
C ASN A 23 -8.31 -3.49 0.11
N GLU A 24 -8.10 -3.87 -1.14
CA GLU A 24 -7.95 -2.92 -2.25
C GLU A 24 -9.10 -1.90 -2.27
N GLY A 25 -8.75 -0.60 -2.31
CA GLY A 25 -9.68 0.50 -2.25
C GLY A 25 -9.86 1.12 -0.86
N ASP A 26 -9.43 0.44 0.21
CA ASP A 26 -9.59 0.96 1.57
C ASP A 26 -8.79 2.26 1.78
N PRO A 27 -9.37 3.29 2.42
CA PRO A 27 -8.67 4.53 2.67
C PRO A 27 -7.54 4.32 3.68
N VAL A 28 -6.39 4.93 3.41
CA VAL A 28 -5.22 4.89 4.30
C VAL A 28 -4.62 6.28 4.46
N VAL A 29 -3.93 6.47 5.58
CA VAL A 29 -3.05 7.61 5.80
C VAL A 29 -1.63 7.17 5.51
N VAL A 30 -0.89 8.00 4.77
CA VAL A 30 0.55 7.85 4.57
C VAL A 30 1.30 8.84 5.47
N ASP A 31 2.34 8.37 6.14
CA ASP A 31 3.31 9.23 6.83
C ASP A 31 4.60 9.38 6.04
N SER A 32 4.59 10.38 5.16
CA SER A 32 5.73 10.79 4.36
C SER A 32 5.71 12.30 4.27
N ASP A 33 6.87 12.96 4.41
CA ASP A 33 6.92 14.42 4.38
C ASP A 33 6.34 15.04 3.10
N ARG A 34 6.53 14.35 1.97
CA ARG A 34 6.03 14.78 0.67
C ARG A 34 4.52 14.57 0.50
N ASP A 35 3.99 13.54 1.15
CA ASP A 35 2.67 12.98 0.83
C ASP A 35 1.68 13.02 2.00
N LYS A 36 2.08 13.45 3.20
CA LYS A 36 1.26 13.46 4.43
C LYS A 36 -0.08 14.22 4.37
N ARG A 37 -0.28 15.05 3.34
CA ARG A 37 -1.55 15.78 3.08
C ARG A 37 -2.37 15.19 1.93
N GLY A 38 -1.86 14.16 1.28
CA GLY A 38 -2.55 13.48 0.19
C GLY A 38 -3.67 12.58 0.69
N LYS A 39 -4.58 12.26 -0.22
CA LYS A 39 -5.59 11.22 0.00
C LYS A 39 -5.14 9.97 -0.75
N PHE A 40 -5.15 8.84 -0.06
CA PHE A 40 -4.67 7.58 -0.60
C PHE A 40 -5.65 6.45 -0.30
N THR A 41 -5.73 5.51 -1.23
CA THR A 41 -6.39 4.22 -1.06
C THR A 41 -5.36 3.12 -1.19
N PHE A 42 -5.46 2.09 -0.35
CA PHE A 42 -4.67 0.88 -0.45
C PHE A 42 -4.91 0.22 -1.80
N VAL A 43 -3.83 -0.30 -2.40
CA VAL A 43 -3.91 -1.07 -3.65
C VAL A 43 -3.43 -2.49 -3.41
N ALA A 44 -2.21 -2.65 -2.88
CA ALA A 44 -1.65 -3.98 -2.64
C ALA A 44 -0.52 -3.96 -1.62
N TYR A 45 -0.33 -5.09 -0.95
CA TYR A 45 0.94 -5.46 -0.35
C TYR A 45 1.79 -6.19 -1.39
N VAL A 46 3.07 -5.87 -1.44
CA VAL A 46 4.01 -6.48 -2.39
C VAL A 46 5.21 -7.04 -1.63
N GLU A 47 5.58 -8.26 -2.00
CA GLU A 47 6.81 -8.92 -1.56
C GLU A 47 7.69 -9.21 -2.76
N ASN A 48 8.95 -8.79 -2.71
CA ASN A 48 9.98 -9.22 -3.64
C ASN A 48 10.63 -10.52 -3.14
N LYS A 49 10.30 -11.65 -3.77
CA LYS A 49 10.85 -12.97 -3.39
C LYS A 49 12.36 -13.10 -3.57
N THR A 50 12.97 -12.22 -4.36
CA THR A 50 14.42 -12.26 -4.61
C THR A 50 15.21 -11.58 -3.49
N THR A 51 14.71 -10.45 -2.97
CA THR A 51 15.42 -9.65 -1.97
C THR A 51 14.84 -9.81 -0.56
N GLY A 52 13.59 -10.25 -0.43
CA GLY A 52 12.83 -10.22 0.81
C GLY A 52 12.23 -8.85 1.12
N ASP A 53 12.33 -7.87 0.21
CA ASP A 53 11.77 -6.54 0.46
C ASP A 53 10.24 -6.55 0.41
N HIS A 54 9.64 -5.70 1.25
CA HIS A 54 8.20 -5.55 1.35
C HIS A 54 7.79 -4.07 1.27
N TRP A 55 6.70 -3.79 0.58
CA TRP A 55 6.12 -2.44 0.52
C TRP A 55 4.62 -2.48 0.29
N ILE A 56 3.97 -1.35 0.53
CA ILE A 56 2.57 -1.12 0.21
C ILE A 56 2.47 -0.23 -1.02
N GLU A 57 1.68 -0.66 -2.00
CA GLU A 57 1.19 0.18 -3.07
C GLU A 57 -0.10 0.88 -2.65
N VAL A 58 -0.13 2.19 -2.89
CA VAL A 58 -1.33 3.02 -2.70
C VAL A 58 -1.60 3.81 -3.97
N ARG A 59 -2.85 4.26 -4.14
CA ARG A 59 -3.25 5.16 -5.22
C ARG A 59 -3.76 6.47 -4.66
N GLY A 60 -3.33 7.57 -5.26
CA GLY A 60 -3.81 8.90 -4.91
C GLY A 60 -2.70 9.95 -4.89
N GLY A 61 -2.83 10.92 -3.98
CA GLY A 61 -1.90 12.04 -3.86
C GLY A 61 -2.63 13.34 -3.55
N LYS A 62 -2.17 14.43 -4.17
CA LYS A 62 -2.83 15.72 -4.09
C LYS A 62 -4.25 15.65 -4.67
N PRO A 63 -5.16 16.60 -4.35
CA PRO A 63 -6.46 16.66 -4.98
C PRO A 63 -6.37 16.58 -6.52
N GLY A 64 -7.08 15.62 -7.12
CA GLY A 64 -7.05 15.35 -8.57
C GLY A 64 -5.95 14.38 -9.04
N GLU A 65 -5.05 13.93 -8.16
CA GLU A 65 -4.00 12.97 -8.49
C GLU A 65 -4.45 11.53 -8.20
N ALA A 66 -4.23 10.63 -9.17
CA ALA A 66 -4.60 9.21 -9.06
C ALA A 66 -3.44 8.27 -9.45
N LYS A 67 -2.21 8.63 -9.05
CA LYS A 67 -1.00 7.85 -9.35
C LYS A 67 -0.78 6.75 -8.32
N THR A 68 -0.22 5.63 -8.77
CA THR A 68 0.28 4.58 -7.89
C THR A 68 1.62 5.00 -7.29
N ARG A 69 1.81 4.74 -5.99
CA ARG A 69 3.02 5.02 -5.22
C ARG A 69 3.31 3.87 -4.28
N SER A 70 4.58 3.69 -3.93
CA SER A 70 5.03 2.66 -2.99
C SER A 70 5.59 3.30 -1.73
N PHE A 71 5.23 2.75 -0.57
CA PHE A 71 5.69 3.18 0.74
C PHE A 71 6.10 1.98 1.58
N THR A 72 6.97 2.20 2.56
CA THR A 72 7.34 1.16 3.51
C THR A 72 6.15 0.83 4.41
N LEU A 73 6.15 -0.36 5.01
CA LEU A 73 4.99 -0.87 5.76
C LEU A 73 4.65 0.03 6.97
N ASP A 74 5.67 0.57 7.63
CA ASP A 74 5.58 1.45 8.80
C ASP A 74 5.04 2.86 8.48
N GLN A 75 4.95 3.22 7.20
CA GLN A 75 4.38 4.49 6.75
C GLN A 75 2.87 4.43 6.50
N ILE A 76 2.25 3.25 6.63
CA ILE A 76 0.83 3.05 6.34
C ILE A 76 0.02 2.96 7.62
N TYR A 77 -0.94 3.86 7.74
CA TYR A 77 -1.77 4.04 8.92
C TYR A 77 -3.25 3.99 8.55
N PRO A 78 -4.13 3.69 9.52
CA PRO A 78 -5.55 3.82 9.32
C PRO A 78 -6.02 5.18 8.81
N ALA A 79 -7.12 5.20 8.06
CA ALA A 79 -7.76 6.43 7.58
C ALA A 79 -8.03 7.48 8.68
N ASP A 80 -8.30 7.01 9.90
CA ASP A 80 -8.63 7.81 11.07
C ASP A 80 -7.44 7.99 12.04
N ALA A 81 -6.21 7.72 11.58
CA ALA A 81 -5.01 7.81 12.40
C ALA A 81 -4.55 9.25 12.68
N ARG A 82 -4.96 10.24 11.87
CA ARG A 82 -4.58 11.65 12.08
C ARG A 82 -5.66 12.41 12.84
N LYS A 83 -5.28 13.07 13.93
CA LYS A 83 -6.10 14.03 14.66
C LYS A 83 -5.34 15.35 14.78
N SER A 84 -5.96 16.45 14.32
CA SER A 84 -5.35 17.79 14.31
C SER A 84 -3.93 17.81 13.71
N GLY A 85 -3.72 17.05 12.62
CA GLY A 85 -2.44 16.96 11.90
C GLY A 85 -1.40 16.00 12.51
N LYS A 86 -1.61 15.49 13.72
CA LYS A 86 -0.71 14.55 14.39
C LYS A 86 -1.20 13.11 14.21
N LEU A 87 -0.28 12.16 14.04
CA LEU A 87 -0.59 10.74 14.13
C LEU A 87 -0.85 10.38 15.59
N VAL A 88 -2.01 9.77 15.84
CA VAL A 88 -2.47 9.38 17.18
C VAL A 88 -2.85 7.90 17.27
N LYS A 89 -2.76 7.17 16.15
CA LYS A 89 -2.96 5.72 16.09
C LYS A 89 -1.69 5.04 15.56
N PRO A 90 -1.41 3.82 16.01
CA PRO A 90 -0.31 3.01 15.49
C PRO A 90 -0.47 2.72 13.99
N SER A 91 0.64 2.36 13.35
CA SER A 91 0.65 1.87 11.97
C SER A 91 0.01 0.49 11.85
N PHE A 92 -0.26 0.03 10.63
CA PHE A 92 -0.75 -1.32 10.38
C PHE A 92 0.28 -2.43 10.66
N VAL A 93 1.56 -2.09 10.77
CA VAL A 93 2.60 -3.03 11.23
C VAL A 93 2.49 -3.26 12.73
N GLU A 94 2.28 -2.19 13.50
CA GLU A 94 2.22 -2.24 14.96
C GLU A 94 0.89 -2.77 15.49
N ALA A 95 -0.23 -2.43 14.82
CA ALA A 95 -1.56 -2.88 15.20
C ALA A 95 -2.34 -3.39 13.98
N PRO A 96 -2.08 -4.64 13.54
CA PRO A 96 -2.86 -5.25 12.48
C PRO A 96 -4.35 -5.27 12.79
N ARG A 97 -5.18 -4.91 11.81
CA ARG A 97 -6.62 -5.09 11.94
C ARG A 97 -6.92 -6.55 11.58
N LEU A 98 -7.49 -7.30 12.52
CA LEU A 98 -8.02 -8.60 12.18
C LEU A 98 -9.26 -8.41 11.29
N PRO A 99 -9.44 -9.24 10.25
CA PRO A 99 -10.72 -9.30 9.56
C PRO A 99 -11.80 -9.61 10.61
N LEU A 100 -12.88 -8.83 10.62
CA LEU A 100 -14.07 -9.14 11.41
C LEU A 100 -14.81 -10.33 10.81
#